data_AF-A0A923HXC8-F1
#
_entry.id   AF-A0A923HXC8-F1
#
_cell.length_a   1.000
_cell.length_b   1.000
_cell.length_c   1.000
_cell.angle_alpha   90.00
_cell.angle_beta   90.00
_cell.angle_gamma   90.00
#
_symmetry.space_group_name_H-M   'P 1'
#
loop_
_entity.id
_entity.type
_entity.pdbx_description
1 polymer ?
#
loop_
_entity_poly.entity_id
_entity_poly.type
_entity_poly.pdbx_seq_one_letter_code
_entity_poly.pdbx_strand_id
1 'polypeptide(L)'
;MSYIDTFDHEYLGNLGYLPIYHPLVTETCGKWGNAEFSCSPRNLVLGGGSGEHPALVIHRLEVLVASFILEQLTDENEKLLSTENVDWLSSCMGIDTSEVLEYCGWKLRDSARFVEMAKSTSHFRPLEDEQSVEDWLFMSLGEFIYYSLPDLNPVPVEVLDDFKKIDIRSIMQNVKTNPPGYPQCAGRLIVDGTLVWGNHRWNR
;
A
#
# COMPACT_ATOMS: atom_id res chain seq x y z
N MET A 1 14.65 11.52 -12.56
CA MET A 1 14.98 10.63 -11.44
C MET A 1 14.05 11.00 -10.31
N SER A 2 13.40 10.01 -9.73
CA SER A 2 12.38 10.17 -8.70
C SER A 2 13.03 10.35 -7.32
N TYR A 3 12.35 10.99 -6.36
CA TYR A 3 12.89 11.17 -5.01
C TYR A 3 13.13 9.82 -4.29
N ILE A 4 12.27 8.81 -4.51
CA ILE A 4 12.48 7.46 -3.97
C ILE A 4 13.86 6.88 -4.37
N ASP A 5 14.39 7.28 -5.52
CA ASP A 5 15.68 6.81 -6.03
C ASP A 5 16.88 7.35 -5.26
N THR A 6 16.70 8.31 -4.34
CA THR A 6 17.79 8.91 -3.57
C THR A 6 18.18 8.08 -2.34
N PHE A 7 17.37 7.09 -1.96
CA PHE A 7 17.59 6.23 -0.79
C PHE A 7 17.21 4.76 -1.07
N ASP A 8 17.64 3.87 -0.18
CA ASP A 8 17.48 2.43 -0.39
C ASP A 8 16.02 2.01 -0.17
N HIS A 9 15.50 1.27 -1.15
CA HIS A 9 14.11 0.86 -1.20
C HIS A 9 13.99 -0.42 -2.05
N GLU A 10 12.94 -1.19 -1.83
CA GLU A 10 12.60 -2.32 -2.70
C GLU A 10 11.33 -2.06 -3.50
N TYR A 11 11.30 -2.59 -4.72
CA TYR A 11 10.13 -2.58 -5.59
C TYR A 11 9.23 -3.78 -5.28
N LEU A 12 7.93 -3.49 -5.08
CA LEU A 12 6.93 -4.50 -4.71
C LEU A 12 5.99 -4.86 -5.88
N GLY A 13 5.77 -3.98 -6.85
CA GLY A 13 4.79 -4.20 -7.90
C GLY A 13 4.21 -2.88 -8.41
N ASN A 14 3.07 -2.94 -9.10
CA ASN A 14 2.35 -1.77 -9.58
C ASN A 14 0.86 -1.83 -9.19
N LEU A 15 0.30 -0.67 -8.88
CA LEU A 15 -1.14 -0.44 -8.90
C LEU A 15 -1.46 0.43 -10.12
N GLY A 16 -1.95 -0.22 -11.19
CA GLY A 16 -2.12 0.43 -12.49
C GLY A 16 -0.78 0.91 -13.03
N TYR A 17 -0.65 2.21 -13.32
CA TYR A 17 0.63 2.79 -13.76
C TYR A 17 1.57 3.18 -12.61
N LEU A 18 1.11 3.16 -11.35
CA LEU A 18 1.91 3.61 -10.21
C LEU A 18 2.73 2.44 -9.64
N PRO A 19 4.08 2.55 -9.62
CA PRO A 19 4.91 1.58 -8.91
C PRO A 19 4.70 1.68 -7.40
N ILE A 20 4.82 0.55 -6.71
CA ILE A 20 4.75 0.42 -5.26
C ILE A 20 6.15 0.10 -4.74
N TYR A 21 6.62 0.89 -3.80
CA TYR A 21 7.92 0.75 -3.16
C TYR A 21 7.78 0.60 -1.65
N HIS A 22 8.72 -0.13 -1.06
CA HIS A 22 8.94 -0.22 0.39
C HIS A 22 10.30 0.40 0.73
N PRO A 23 10.33 1.53 1.48
CA PRO A 23 11.57 2.11 1.96
C PRO A 23 12.31 1.16 2.91
N LEU A 24 13.63 1.05 2.77
CA LEU A 24 14.46 0.23 3.67
C LEU A 24 15.18 1.06 4.74
N VAL A 25 15.01 2.37 4.69
CA VAL A 25 15.62 3.35 5.60
C VAL A 25 14.57 4.35 6.09
N THR A 26 14.89 5.04 7.17
CA THR A 26 14.12 6.18 7.64
C THR A 26 14.69 7.45 7.04
N GLU A 27 13.89 8.13 6.24
CA GLU A 27 14.18 9.44 5.68
C GLU A 27 13.33 10.50 6.35
N THR A 28 13.98 11.53 6.88
CA THR A 28 13.31 12.70 7.46
C THR A 28 13.60 13.90 6.58
N CYS A 29 12.68 14.21 5.68
CA CYS A 29 12.80 15.31 4.74
C CYS A 29 11.47 16.03 4.57
N GLY A 30 11.56 17.35 4.36
CA GLY A 30 10.41 18.18 4.04
C GLY A 30 9.38 18.30 5.16
N LYS A 31 8.24 18.90 4.80
CA LYS A 31 7.01 18.91 5.59
C LYS A 31 6.00 17.97 4.93
N TRP A 32 5.00 17.55 5.68
CA TRP A 32 3.88 16.75 5.17
C TRP A 32 3.34 17.32 3.85
N GLY A 33 3.30 16.48 2.81
CA GLY A 33 2.83 16.83 1.47
C GLY A 33 3.86 17.46 0.52
N ASN A 34 5.10 17.69 0.98
CA ASN A 34 6.18 18.12 0.09
C ASN A 34 6.52 17.04 -0.96
N ALA A 35 7.08 17.45 -2.09
CA ALA A 35 7.51 16.52 -3.15
C ALA A 35 8.70 15.63 -2.74
N GLU A 36 9.54 16.14 -1.85
CA GLU A 36 10.52 15.38 -1.07
C GLU A 36 9.85 15.07 0.27
N PHE A 37 9.69 13.79 0.58
CA PHE A 37 8.80 13.32 1.64
C PHE A 37 9.56 12.58 2.74
N SER A 38 8.98 12.55 3.93
CA SER A 38 9.48 11.70 5.01
C SER A 38 8.88 10.32 4.91
N CYS A 39 9.68 9.28 5.15
CA CYS A 39 9.19 7.90 5.19
C CYS A 39 10.10 7.01 6.05
N SER A 40 9.65 5.80 6.31
CA SER A 40 10.33 4.79 7.12
C SER A 40 9.99 3.39 6.60
N PRO A 41 10.65 2.34 7.09
CA PRO A 41 10.32 0.95 6.76
C PRO A 41 8.94 0.48 7.25
N ARG A 42 8.14 1.37 7.87
CA ARG A 42 6.74 1.10 8.22
C ARG A 42 5.77 1.64 7.18
N ASN A 43 6.27 2.23 6.10
CA ASN A 43 5.48 2.88 5.08
C ASN A 43 5.50 2.10 3.76
N LEU A 44 4.47 2.32 2.95
CA LEU A 44 4.51 2.05 1.51
C LEU A 44 4.49 3.37 0.75
N VAL A 45 5.11 3.38 -0.43
CA VAL A 45 5.13 4.55 -1.30
C VAL A 45 4.61 4.16 -2.68
N LEU A 46 3.57 4.85 -3.16
CA LEU A 46 3.09 4.74 -4.54
C LEU A 46 3.66 5.88 -5.38
N GLY A 47 4.10 5.58 -6.59
CA GLY A 47 4.80 6.56 -7.44
C GLY A 47 6.23 6.78 -6.94
N GLY A 48 6.76 7.99 -7.05
CA GLY A 48 8.17 8.22 -6.74
C GLY A 48 8.58 9.66 -6.43
N GLY A 49 7.64 10.57 -6.18
CA GLY A 49 7.92 11.94 -5.73
C GLY A 49 8.55 12.84 -6.79
N SER A 50 9.33 13.83 -6.37
CA SER A 50 9.99 14.82 -7.25
C SER A 50 10.53 14.18 -8.55
N GLY A 51 9.96 14.53 -9.72
CA GLY A 51 10.28 13.87 -10.99
C GLY A 51 9.06 13.61 -11.90
N GLU A 52 8.93 12.39 -12.42
CA GLU A 52 7.91 11.98 -13.42
C GLU A 52 6.52 11.77 -12.82
N HIS A 53 6.45 11.22 -11.60
CA HIS A 53 5.19 10.94 -10.89
C HIS A 53 5.28 11.41 -9.44
N PRO A 54 4.27 12.15 -8.93
CA PRO A 54 4.24 12.52 -7.52
C PRO A 54 4.16 11.25 -6.64
N ALA A 55 4.44 11.39 -5.34
CA ALA A 55 4.43 10.27 -4.40
C ALA A 55 3.17 10.28 -3.54
N LEU A 56 2.69 9.10 -3.18
CA LEU A 56 1.70 8.91 -2.14
C LEU A 56 2.33 8.02 -1.07
N VAL A 57 2.61 8.59 0.10
CA VAL A 57 3.19 7.85 1.24
C VAL A 57 2.05 7.36 2.13
N ILE A 58 2.10 6.09 2.50
CA ILE A 58 1.08 5.41 3.29
C ILE A 58 1.65 5.14 4.69
N HIS A 59 0.99 5.69 5.71
CA HIS A 59 1.52 5.72 7.08
C HIS A 59 0.97 4.65 8.02
N ARG A 60 -0.30 4.26 7.85
CA ARG A 60 -1.01 3.37 8.77
C ARG A 60 -1.45 2.10 8.04
N LEU A 61 -0.51 1.20 7.78
CA LEU A 61 -0.76 -0.02 7.00
C LEU A 61 -1.84 -0.91 7.64
N GLU A 62 -2.03 -0.83 8.97
CA GLU A 62 -3.09 -1.53 9.71
C GLU A 62 -4.48 -1.10 9.23
N VAL A 63 -4.66 0.17 8.87
CA VAL A 63 -5.96 0.71 8.43
C VAL A 63 -6.36 0.10 7.09
N LEU A 64 -5.40 -0.08 6.19
CA LEU A 64 -5.61 -0.70 4.88
C LEU A 64 -6.03 -2.16 5.06
N VAL A 65 -5.33 -2.91 5.90
CA VAL A 65 -5.65 -4.31 6.18
C VAL A 65 -7.02 -4.43 6.87
N ALA A 66 -7.32 -3.55 7.84
CA ALA A 66 -8.63 -3.50 8.49
C ALA A 66 -9.76 -3.23 7.49
N SER A 67 -9.59 -2.26 6.59
CA SER A 67 -10.57 -1.94 5.53
C SER A 67 -10.84 -3.14 4.63
N PHE A 68 -9.80 -3.86 4.19
CA PHE A 68 -9.95 -5.08 3.39
C PHE A 68 -10.68 -6.22 4.12
N ILE A 69 -10.41 -6.40 5.42
CA ILE A 69 -11.07 -7.43 6.23
C ILE A 69 -12.54 -7.05 6.46
N LEU A 70 -12.81 -5.79 6.81
CA LEU A 70 -14.16 -5.29 7.13
C LEU A 70 -15.13 -5.46 5.96
N GLU A 71 -14.70 -5.21 4.73
CA GLU A 71 -15.50 -5.42 3.51
C GLU A 71 -16.03 -6.86 3.38
N GLN A 72 -15.38 -7.82 4.04
CA GLN A 72 -15.72 -9.24 3.96
C GLN A 72 -16.47 -9.76 5.19
N LEU A 73 -16.67 -8.91 6.20
CA LEU A 73 -17.42 -9.28 7.38
C LEU A 73 -18.91 -9.24 7.08
N THR A 74 -19.58 -10.30 7.50
CA THR A 74 -21.04 -10.37 7.58
C THR A 74 -21.45 -10.34 9.05
N ASP A 75 -22.68 -9.96 9.35
CA ASP A 75 -23.25 -10.00 10.71
C ASP A 75 -23.11 -11.38 11.38
N GLU A 76 -23.04 -12.45 10.58
CA GLU A 76 -22.84 -13.82 11.08
C GLU A 76 -21.36 -14.08 11.41
N ASN A 77 -20.45 -13.66 10.54
CA ASN A 77 -19.01 -13.86 10.72
C ASN A 77 -18.44 -12.94 11.82
N GLU A 78 -18.97 -11.73 11.99
CA GLU A 78 -18.56 -10.81 13.05
C GLU A 78 -18.77 -11.44 14.45
N LYS A 79 -19.83 -12.24 14.62
CA LYS A 79 -20.10 -12.96 15.89
C LYS A 79 -19.08 -14.04 16.22
N LEU A 80 -18.25 -14.46 15.25
CA LEU A 80 -17.17 -15.44 15.46
C LEU A 80 -15.90 -14.79 16.02
N LEU A 81 -15.80 -13.46 15.90
CA LEU A 81 -14.67 -12.68 16.33
C LEU A 81 -14.73 -12.39 17.84
N SER A 82 -13.56 -12.25 18.43
CA SER A 82 -13.43 -11.74 19.78
C SER A 82 -13.81 -10.25 19.85
N THR A 83 -14.32 -9.80 21.01
CA THR A 83 -14.62 -8.38 21.23
C THR A 83 -13.39 -7.50 21.01
N GLU A 84 -12.20 -7.96 21.40
CA GLU A 84 -10.94 -7.25 21.19
C GLU A 84 -10.66 -6.98 19.70
N ASN A 85 -11.00 -7.92 18.82
CA ASN A 85 -10.78 -7.75 17.38
C ASN A 85 -11.84 -6.88 16.71
N VAL A 86 -13.07 -6.91 17.20
CA VAL A 86 -14.12 -5.95 16.80
C VAL A 86 -13.74 -4.53 17.23
N ASP A 87 -13.22 -4.37 18.46
CA ASP A 87 -12.72 -3.10 18.98
C ASP A 87 -11.50 -2.61 18.17
N TRP A 88 -10.60 -3.52 17.80
CA TRP A 88 -9.44 -3.21 16.96
C TRP A 88 -9.86 -2.70 15.57
N LEU A 89 -10.78 -3.39 14.88
CA LEU A 89 -11.34 -2.94 13.61
C LEU A 89 -11.97 -1.55 13.74
N SER A 90 -12.80 -1.36 14.76
CA SER A 90 -13.46 -0.08 15.04
C SER A 90 -12.45 1.04 15.29
N SER A 91 -11.35 0.76 15.99
CA SER A 91 -10.27 1.71 16.23
C SER A 91 -9.54 2.11 14.94
N CYS A 92 -9.36 1.17 14.01
CA CYS A 92 -8.76 1.44 12.72
C CYS A 92 -9.67 2.32 11.86
N MET A 93 -10.98 2.04 11.86
CA MET A 93 -11.97 2.82 11.11
C MET A 93 -12.18 4.23 11.67
N GLY A 94 -11.76 4.48 12.91
CA GLY A 94 -11.79 5.81 13.52
C GLY A 94 -10.64 6.73 13.10
N ILE A 95 -9.65 6.23 12.36
CA ILE A 95 -8.48 7.01 11.91
C ILE A 95 -8.84 7.80 10.65
N ASP A 96 -8.51 9.10 10.65
CA ASP A 96 -8.79 9.98 9.52
C ASP A 96 -7.89 9.61 8.32
N THR A 97 -8.46 9.61 7.11
CA THR A 97 -7.73 9.31 5.89
C THR A 97 -6.50 10.21 5.68
N SER A 98 -6.53 11.45 6.16
CA SER A 98 -5.39 12.38 6.13
C SER A 98 -4.24 11.98 7.05
N GLU A 99 -4.45 11.10 8.02
CA GLU A 99 -3.37 10.47 8.81
C GLU A 99 -2.77 9.25 8.12
N VAL A 100 -3.49 8.66 7.16
CA VAL A 100 -3.07 7.45 6.43
C VAL A 100 -2.37 7.81 5.13
N LEU A 101 -2.90 8.78 4.38
CA LEU A 101 -2.50 9.14 3.03
C LEU A 101 -1.82 10.50 2.98
N GLU A 102 -0.51 10.49 2.68
CA GLU A 102 0.25 11.71 2.43
C GLU A 102 0.47 11.91 0.92
N TYR A 103 -0.27 12.86 0.35
CA TYR A 103 -0.14 13.24 -1.06
C TYR A 103 1.05 14.18 -1.29
N CYS A 104 2.20 13.62 -1.63
CA CYS A 104 3.48 14.31 -1.77
C CYS A 104 3.66 14.90 -3.18
N GLY A 105 3.49 16.22 -3.31
CA GLY A 105 3.66 16.92 -4.59
C GLY A 105 2.54 16.68 -5.63
N TRP A 106 1.41 16.10 -5.21
CA TRP A 106 0.25 15.91 -6.08
C TRP A 106 -0.40 17.24 -6.45
N LYS A 107 -0.81 17.35 -7.71
CA LYS A 107 -1.69 18.41 -8.20
C LYS A 107 -3.06 17.82 -8.53
N LEU A 108 -4.06 18.67 -8.70
CA LEU A 108 -5.42 18.25 -9.05
C LEU A 108 -5.48 17.31 -10.27
N ARG A 109 -4.63 17.57 -11.27
CA ARG A 109 -4.53 16.72 -12.47
C ARG A 109 -4.05 15.28 -12.16
N ASP A 110 -3.21 15.14 -11.14
CA ASP A 110 -2.63 13.86 -10.76
C ASP A 110 -3.68 13.07 -9.96
N SER A 111 -4.45 13.75 -9.09
CA SER A 111 -5.66 13.20 -8.46
C SER A 111 -6.68 12.72 -9.50
N ALA A 112 -6.97 13.53 -10.52
CA ALA A 112 -7.90 13.13 -11.59
C ALA A 112 -7.38 11.89 -12.35
N ARG A 113 -6.09 11.85 -12.70
CA ARG A 113 -5.48 10.67 -13.35
C ARG A 113 -5.51 9.42 -12.49
N PHE A 114 -5.35 9.57 -11.18
CA PHE A 114 -5.43 8.46 -10.24
C PHE A 114 -6.84 7.86 -10.20
N VAL A 115 -7.87 8.72 -10.15
CA VAL A 115 -9.28 8.27 -10.23
C VAL A 115 -9.57 7.57 -11.57
N GLU A 116 -9.13 8.15 -12.70
CA GLU A 116 -9.31 7.53 -14.01
C GLU A 116 -8.59 6.17 -14.12
N MET A 117 -7.40 6.05 -13.51
CA MET A 117 -6.68 4.79 -13.42
C MET A 117 -7.46 3.77 -12.59
N ALA A 118 -7.96 4.16 -11.42
CA ALA A 118 -8.73 3.29 -10.55
C ALA A 118 -10.01 2.75 -11.22
N LYS A 119 -10.66 3.56 -12.07
CA LYS A 119 -11.83 3.16 -12.89
C LYS A 119 -11.49 2.25 -14.07
N SER A 120 -10.22 2.04 -14.38
CA SER A 120 -9.81 1.23 -15.52
C SER A 120 -10.28 -0.21 -15.39
N THR A 121 -10.90 -0.74 -16.45
CA THR A 121 -11.31 -2.15 -16.56
C THR A 121 -10.14 -3.13 -16.67
N SER A 122 -8.90 -2.64 -16.67
CA SER A 122 -7.70 -3.47 -16.53
C SER A 122 -7.48 -3.98 -15.10
N HIS A 123 -8.11 -3.33 -14.12
CA HIS A 123 -8.19 -3.81 -12.74
C HIS A 123 -9.16 -4.99 -12.65
N PHE A 124 -8.87 -5.91 -11.73
CA PHE A 124 -9.76 -7.04 -11.47
C PHE A 124 -11.03 -6.55 -10.77
N ARG A 125 -10.88 -5.64 -9.80
CA ARG A 125 -11.99 -4.88 -9.21
C ARG A 125 -11.75 -3.38 -9.38
N PRO A 126 -12.22 -2.76 -10.48
CA PRO A 126 -12.13 -1.31 -10.69
C PRO A 126 -12.91 -0.52 -9.64
N LEU A 127 -12.62 0.78 -9.53
CA LEU A 127 -13.39 1.73 -8.72
C LEU A 127 -14.84 1.80 -9.19
N GLU A 128 -15.78 1.58 -8.27
CA GLU A 128 -17.22 1.67 -8.52
C GLU A 128 -17.75 3.11 -8.38
N ASP A 129 -18.90 3.43 -8.99
CA ASP A 129 -19.41 4.81 -9.05
C ASP A 129 -19.76 5.41 -7.68
N GLU A 130 -20.16 4.58 -6.72
CA GLU A 130 -20.57 4.97 -5.37
C GLU A 130 -19.42 4.88 -4.35
N GLN A 131 -18.26 4.39 -4.79
CA GLN A 131 -17.10 4.14 -3.96
C GLN A 131 -16.12 5.31 -3.98
N SER A 132 -15.52 5.65 -2.84
CA SER A 132 -14.41 6.61 -2.82
C SER A 132 -13.11 5.98 -3.36
N VAL A 133 -12.24 6.79 -3.96
CA VAL A 133 -10.97 6.28 -4.49
C VAL A 133 -10.04 5.84 -3.34
N GLU A 134 -10.17 6.47 -2.18
CA GLU A 134 -9.47 6.12 -0.96
C GLU A 134 -9.89 4.75 -0.44
N ASP A 135 -11.19 4.42 -0.38
CA ASP A 135 -11.67 3.10 0.04
C ASP A 135 -11.21 2.01 -0.93
N TRP A 136 -11.29 2.28 -2.24
CA TRP A 136 -10.78 1.37 -3.27
C TRP A 136 -9.28 1.11 -3.11
N LEU A 137 -8.50 2.16 -2.81
CA LEU A 137 -7.08 2.07 -2.57
C LEU A 137 -6.79 1.26 -1.30
N PHE A 138 -7.52 1.53 -0.22
CA PHE A 138 -7.36 0.85 1.05
C PHE A 138 -7.60 -0.64 0.92
N MET A 139 -8.69 -1.05 0.26
CA MET A 139 -8.94 -2.47 0.02
C MET A 139 -7.90 -3.09 -0.91
N SER A 140 -7.52 -2.41 -2.00
CA SER A 140 -6.56 -2.94 -2.98
C SER A 140 -5.20 -3.22 -2.36
N LEU A 141 -4.69 -2.29 -1.55
CA LEU A 141 -3.41 -2.44 -0.87
C LEU A 141 -3.52 -3.25 0.41
N GLY A 142 -4.65 -3.19 1.12
CA GLY A 142 -4.95 -4.01 2.28
C GLY A 142 -4.90 -5.50 1.96
N GLU A 143 -5.53 -5.91 0.86
CA GLU A 143 -5.43 -7.28 0.34
C GLU A 143 -3.98 -7.67 0.04
N PHE A 144 -3.25 -6.78 -0.64
CA PHE A 144 -1.86 -7.03 -1.02
C PHE A 144 -0.95 -7.20 0.20
N ILE A 145 -1.11 -6.35 1.22
CA ILE A 145 -0.38 -6.46 2.48
C ILE A 145 -0.76 -7.76 3.19
N TYR A 146 -2.06 -8.05 3.32
CA TYR A 146 -2.58 -9.22 4.01
C TYR A 146 -2.02 -10.54 3.46
N TYR A 147 -2.04 -10.72 2.13
CA TYR A 147 -1.60 -11.98 1.52
C TYR A 147 -0.12 -12.01 1.14
N SER A 148 0.47 -10.87 0.74
CA SER A 148 1.77 -10.87 0.05
C SER A 148 2.89 -10.24 0.87
N LEU A 149 2.59 -9.46 1.92
CA LEU A 149 3.60 -8.77 2.74
C LEU A 149 3.40 -9.04 4.25
N PRO A 150 3.41 -10.31 4.70
CA PRO A 150 3.11 -10.66 6.08
C PRO A 150 4.11 -10.07 7.10
N ASP A 151 5.33 -9.76 6.70
CA ASP A 151 6.35 -9.11 7.53
C ASP A 151 6.19 -7.59 7.64
N LEU A 152 5.45 -6.98 6.71
CA LEU A 152 5.08 -5.56 6.77
C LEU A 152 3.67 -5.36 7.32
N ASN A 153 2.93 -6.44 7.53
CA ASN A 153 1.60 -6.39 8.10
C ASN A 153 1.69 -6.02 9.60
N PRO A 154 1.26 -4.82 10.01
CA PRO A 154 1.37 -4.38 11.40
C PRO A 154 0.28 -4.98 12.30
N VAL A 155 -0.65 -5.78 11.75
CA VAL A 155 -1.72 -6.41 12.50
C VAL A 155 -1.14 -7.48 13.45
N PRO A 156 -1.49 -7.46 14.75
CA PRO A 156 -1.03 -8.48 15.70
C PRO A 156 -1.39 -9.90 15.24
N VAL A 157 -0.50 -10.87 15.53
CA VAL A 157 -0.71 -12.26 15.08
C VAL A 157 -1.97 -12.87 15.70
N GLU A 158 -2.31 -12.48 16.92
CA GLU A 158 -3.50 -12.92 17.64
C GLU A 158 -4.79 -12.43 16.95
N VAL A 159 -4.74 -11.22 16.39
CA VAL A 159 -5.83 -10.62 15.61
C VAL A 159 -5.98 -11.41 14.29
N LEU A 160 -4.87 -11.65 13.58
CA LEU A 160 -4.87 -12.43 12.35
C LEU A 160 -5.34 -13.88 12.55
N ASP A 161 -5.00 -14.50 13.67
CA ASP A 161 -5.41 -15.86 14.02
C ASP A 161 -6.93 -15.97 14.23
N ASP A 162 -7.55 -14.95 14.80
CA ASP A 162 -9.00 -14.91 14.97
C ASP A 162 -9.72 -14.78 13.62
N PHE A 163 -9.16 -13.99 12.69
CA PHE A 163 -9.70 -13.85 11.34
C PHE A 163 -9.60 -15.13 10.51
N LYS A 164 -8.77 -16.12 10.89
CA LYS A 164 -8.77 -17.45 10.26
C LYS A 164 -10.07 -18.23 10.47
N LYS A 165 -10.93 -17.80 11.40
CA LYS A 165 -12.28 -18.37 11.60
C LYS A 165 -13.24 -18.00 10.47
N ILE A 166 -12.88 -17.01 9.66
CA ILE A 166 -13.68 -16.47 8.57
C ILE A 166 -12.98 -16.79 7.25
N ASP A 167 -13.76 -17.09 6.22
CA ASP A 167 -13.24 -17.30 4.86
C ASP A 167 -12.95 -15.95 4.19
N ILE A 168 -11.79 -15.36 4.53
CA ILE A 168 -11.26 -14.16 3.89
C ILE A 168 -10.72 -14.54 2.51
N ARG A 169 -11.25 -13.90 1.47
CA ARG A 169 -10.95 -14.17 0.05
C ARG A 169 -10.19 -13.00 -0.58
N SER A 170 -9.43 -13.32 -1.62
CA SER A 170 -8.84 -12.31 -2.50
C SER A 170 -9.92 -11.81 -3.48
N ILE A 171 -10.40 -10.60 -3.24
CA ILE A 171 -11.52 -9.94 -3.96
C ILE A 171 -11.07 -8.75 -4.82
N MET A 172 -9.87 -8.18 -4.57
CA MET A 172 -9.36 -6.99 -5.24
C MET A 172 -8.41 -7.34 -6.39
N GLN A 173 -7.34 -8.10 -6.14
CA GLN A 173 -6.33 -8.54 -7.12
C GLN A 173 -5.77 -7.42 -8.03
N ASN A 174 -5.77 -6.18 -7.53
CA ASN A 174 -5.45 -5.00 -8.32
C ASN A 174 -3.95 -4.71 -8.41
N VAL A 175 -3.17 -5.16 -7.43
CA VAL A 175 -1.71 -5.06 -7.45
C VAL A 175 -1.13 -6.13 -8.37
N LYS A 176 -0.26 -5.73 -9.30
CA LYS A 176 0.46 -6.62 -10.21
C LYS A 176 1.93 -6.66 -9.84
N THR A 177 2.47 -7.87 -9.75
CA THR A 177 3.89 -8.11 -9.45
C THR A 177 4.58 -8.70 -10.67
N ASN A 178 5.90 -8.50 -10.78
CA ASN A 178 6.66 -9.12 -11.85
C ASN A 178 6.79 -10.63 -11.61
N PRO A 179 6.58 -11.47 -12.63
CA PRO A 179 6.85 -12.89 -12.51
C PRO A 179 8.33 -13.16 -12.20
N PRO A 180 8.64 -14.23 -11.46
CA PRO A 180 10.02 -14.65 -11.23
C PRO A 180 10.83 -14.79 -12.52
N GLY A 181 12.07 -14.31 -12.53
CA GLY A 181 13.00 -14.42 -13.67
C GLY A 181 12.97 -13.25 -14.66
N TYR A 182 12.07 -12.27 -14.49
CA TYR A 182 12.10 -11.04 -15.29
C TYR A 182 13.31 -10.16 -14.92
N PRO A 183 13.91 -9.42 -15.88
CA PRO A 183 15.01 -8.51 -15.61
C PRO A 183 14.64 -7.44 -14.58
N GLN A 184 15.56 -7.16 -13.66
CA GLN A 184 15.34 -6.16 -12.62
C GLN A 184 15.62 -4.75 -13.18
N CYS A 185 14.61 -3.88 -13.17
CA CYS A 185 14.69 -2.53 -13.72
C CYS A 185 14.21 -1.41 -12.78
N ALA A 186 13.92 -1.75 -11.51
CA ALA A 186 13.40 -0.85 -10.49
C ALA A 186 13.89 -1.29 -9.09
N GLY A 187 13.77 -0.43 -8.08
CA GLY A 187 14.33 -0.69 -6.75
C GLY A 187 15.80 -0.30 -6.68
N ARG A 188 16.29 0.01 -5.48
CA ARG A 188 17.65 0.51 -5.25
C ARG A 188 18.29 -0.14 -4.04
N LEU A 189 19.58 -0.45 -4.15
CA LEU A 189 20.43 -0.84 -3.04
C LEU A 189 21.86 -0.28 -3.22
N ILE A 190 22.62 -0.18 -2.13
CA ILE A 190 24.07 0.05 -2.18
C ILE A 190 24.80 -1.24 -1.77
N VAL A 191 25.57 -1.82 -2.70
CA VAL A 191 26.47 -2.97 -2.43
C VAL A 191 27.91 -2.49 -2.53
N ASP A 192 28.70 -2.68 -1.47
CA ASP A 192 30.13 -2.32 -1.45
C ASP A 192 30.40 -0.87 -1.91
N GLY A 193 29.55 0.08 -1.47
CA GLY A 193 29.64 1.49 -1.84
C GLY A 193 29.18 1.82 -3.26
N THR A 194 28.66 0.85 -4.01
CA THR A 194 28.17 1.02 -5.38
C THR A 194 26.65 0.92 -5.44
N LEU A 195 26.02 1.86 -6.15
CA LEU A 195 24.59 1.84 -6.44
C LEU A 195 24.26 0.65 -7.36
N VAL A 196 23.37 -0.23 -6.91
CA VAL A 196 22.83 -1.34 -7.68
C VAL A 196 21.32 -1.15 -7.81
N TRP A 197 20.84 -1.07 -9.05
CA TRP A 197 19.41 -1.10 -9.35
C TRP A 197 18.90 -2.54 -9.34
N GLY A 198 17.64 -2.74 -8.95
CA GLY A 198 17.00 -4.04 -9.10
C GLY A 198 16.56 -4.74 -7.82
N ASN A 199 16.52 -4.05 -6.68
CA ASN A 199 16.04 -4.66 -5.44
C ASN A 199 14.52 -4.92 -5.51
N HIS A 200 14.15 -6.12 -5.96
CA HIS A 200 12.76 -6.58 -6.11
C HIS A 200 12.44 -7.56 -5.00
N ARG A 201 11.29 -7.35 -4.34
CA ARG A 201 10.82 -8.20 -3.23
C ARG A 201 10.78 -9.69 -3.56
N TRP A 202 10.35 -10.02 -4.78
CA TRP A 202 9.99 -11.39 -5.20
C TRP A 202 11.13 -12.23 -5.77
N ASN A 203 12.33 -11.66 -5.85
CA ASN A 203 13.49 -12.32 -6.46
C ASN A 203 14.54 -12.74 -5.43
N ARG A 204 14.14 -12.91 -4.17
CA ARG A 204 14.98 -13.42 -3.07
C ARG A 204 14.65 -14.87 -2.76
#